data_AF-A0A939SU60-F1
#
_entry.id   AF-A0A939SU60-F1
#
_cell.length_a   1.000
_cell.length_b   1.000
_cell.length_c   1.000
_cell.angle_alpha   90.00
_cell.angle_beta   90.00
_cell.angle_gamma   90.00
#
_symmetry.space_group_name_H-M   'P 1'
#
loop_
_entity.id
_entity.type
_entity.pdbx_description
1 polymer ?
#
loop_
_entity_poly.entity_id
_entity_poly.type
_entity_poly.pdbx_seq_one_letter_code
_entity_poly.pdbx_strand_id
1 'polypeptide(L)' 'MELTFDEPLVLDPYQQNPVTGGLIFIDRLTNVTVGAGMVNEPHLQASTSASQYSAFELELNQLIRKHFPHWDARDLLGGK' A
#
# COMPACT_ATOMS: atom_id res chain seq x y z
N MET A 1 -20.16 -4.48 7.67
CA MET A 1 -19.84 -4.23 6.25
C MET A 1 -18.34 -4.15 6.15
N GLU A 2 -17.75 -4.82 5.19
CA GLU A 2 -16.32 -4.72 4.91
C GLU A 2 -16.13 -3.74 3.73
N LEU A 3 -15.09 -2.91 3.82
CA LEU A 3 -14.75 -1.89 2.83
C LEU A 3 -13.28 -2.04 2.47
N THR A 4 -12.96 -1.86 1.20
CA THR A 4 -11.59 -1.88 0.69
C THR A 4 -11.31 -0.54 0.02
N PHE A 5 -10.09 -0.05 0.19
CA PHE A 5 -9.64 1.23 -0.36
C PHE A 5 -8.53 0.98 -1.37
N ASP A 6 -8.49 1.80 -2.42
CA ASP A 6 -7.48 1.70 -3.49
C ASP A 6 -6.09 2.12 -3.00
N GLU A 7 -6.04 2.95 -1.95
CA GLU A 7 -4.81 3.47 -1.35
C GLU A 7 -4.75 3.18 0.16
N PRO A 8 -3.54 3.07 0.75
CA PRO A 8 -3.38 2.93 2.19
C PRO A 8 -3.93 4.15 2.94
N LEU A 9 -4.77 3.90 3.94
CA LEU A 9 -5.34 4.94 4.81
C LEU A 9 -4.98 4.66 6.27
N VAL A 10 -4.71 5.74 7.01
CA VAL A 10 -4.58 5.68 8.47
C VAL A 10 -5.98 5.88 9.06
N LEU A 11 -6.54 4.81 9.61
CA LEU A 11 -7.89 4.79 10.19
C LEU A 11 -7.82 4.28 11.63
N ASP A 12 -8.59 4.90 12.51
CA ASP A 12 -8.78 4.45 13.90
C ASP A 12 -10.24 4.03 14.11
N PRO A 13 -10.55 3.14 15.07
CA PRO A 13 -11.92 2.96 15.53
C PRO A 13 -12.55 4.28 15.96
N TYR A 14 -13.77 4.56 15.49
CA TYR A 14 -14.46 5.83 15.76
C TYR A 14 -14.59 6.14 17.26
N GLN A 15 -14.78 5.10 18.08
CA GLN A 15 -14.86 5.26 19.54
C GLN A 15 -13.56 5.80 20.17
N GLN A 16 -12.42 5.56 19.52
CA GLN A 16 -11.11 6.04 19.98
C GLN A 16 -10.79 7.42 19.42
N ASN A 17 -11.03 7.61 18.12
CA ASN A 17 -10.80 8.89 17.45
C ASN A 17 -11.90 9.18 16.42
N PRO A 18 -12.87 10.05 16.73
CA PRO A 18 -13.96 10.39 15.81
C PRO A 18 -13.49 11.07 14.52
N VAL A 19 -12.31 11.71 14.52
CA VAL A 19 -11.79 12.44 13.36
C VAL A 19 -11.29 11.48 12.28
N THR A 20 -10.52 10.45 12.67
CA THR A 20 -9.94 9.45 11.74
C THR A 20 -10.78 8.19 11.60
N GLY A 21 -11.77 7.99 12.48
CA GLY A 21 -12.73 6.90 12.40
C GLY A 21 -14.07 7.29 11.75
N GLY A 22 -14.28 8.55 11.39
CA GLY A 22 -15.47 9.02 10.69
C GLY A 22 -15.27 8.99 9.18
N LEU A 23 -16.30 8.57 8.42
CA LEU A 23 -16.26 8.58 6.96
C LEU A 23 -17.61 9.00 6.36
N ILE A 24 -17.57 9.56 5.15
CA ILE A 24 -18.75 9.85 4.34
C ILE A 24 -18.60 9.20 2.97
N PHE A 25 -19.73 8.81 2.38
CA PHE A 25 -19.79 8.30 1.02
C PHE A 25 -20.27 9.42 0.11
N ILE A 26 -19.46 9.76 -0.88
CA ILE A 26 -19.75 10.79 -1.88
C ILE A 26 -19.97 10.10 -3.22
N ASP A 27 -21.11 10.37 -3.86
CA ASP A 27 -21.34 9.99 -5.25
C ASP A 27 -20.45 10.84 -6.16
N ARG A 28 -19.61 10.19 -6.97
CA ARG A 28 -18.62 10.84 -7.83
C ARG A 28 -19.22 11.58 -9.03
N LEU A 29 -20.46 11.26 -9.44
CA LEU A 29 -21.13 11.92 -10.57
C LEU A 29 -21.90 13.17 -10.13
N THR A 30 -22.58 13.08 -8.98
CA THR A 30 -23.46 14.15 -8.48
C THR A 30 -22.81 15.01 -7.40
N ASN A 31 -21.69 14.55 -6.80
CA ASN A 31 -21.02 15.13 -5.64
C ASN A 31 -21.90 15.22 -4.39
N VAL A 32 -23.01 14.47 -4.34
CA VAL A 32 -23.89 14.42 -3.18
C VAL A 32 -23.36 13.41 -2.16
N THR A 33 -23.45 13.76 -0.88
CA THR A 33 -23.23 12.80 0.22
C THR A 33 -24.38 11.81 0.26
N VAL A 34 -24.10 10.56 -0.07
CA VAL A 34 -25.09 9.47 -0.09
C VAL A 34 -25.14 8.69 1.22
N GLY A 35 -24.17 8.89 2.11
CA GLY A 35 -24.15 8.24 3.42
C GLY A 35 -23.00 8.68 4.32
N ALA A 36 -23.06 8.20 5.56
CA ALA A 36 -22.03 8.36 6.57
C ALA A 36 -21.72 7.00 7.22
N GLY A 37 -20.51 6.84 7.70
CA GLY A 37 -20.02 5.62 8.34
C GLY A 37 -19.11 5.93 9.52
N MET A 38 -18.95 4.92 10.37
CA MET A 38 -18.03 4.92 11.51
C MET A 38 -17.19 3.66 11.42
N VAL A 39 -15.87 3.81 11.51
CA VAL A 39 -14.93 2.67 11.54
C VAL A 39 -15.14 1.93 12.86
N ASN A 40 -15.45 0.64 12.76
CA ASN A 40 -15.49 -0.25 13.92
C ASN A 40 -14.09 -0.83 14.19
N GLU A 41 -13.47 -1.38 13.15
CA GLU A 41 -12.15 -2.01 13.24
C GLU A 41 -11.42 -1.84 11.90
N PRO A 42 -10.20 -1.26 11.88
CA PRO A 42 -9.38 -1.18 10.68
C PRO A 42 -8.69 -2.53 10.42
N HIS A 43 -8.88 -3.07 9.22
CA HIS A 43 -8.17 -4.26 8.79
C HIS A 43 -6.82 -3.86 8.20
N LEU A 44 -5.75 -4.14 8.93
CA LEU A 44 -4.39 -4.07 8.41
C LEU A 44 -4.19 -5.24 7.46
N GLN A 45 -4.50 -5.06 6.18
CA GLN A 45 -3.89 -5.90 5.17
C GLN A 45 -2.41 -5.57 5.19
N ALA A 46 -1.60 -6.46 5.75
CA ALA A 46 -0.16 -6.40 5.54
C ALA A 46 0.02 -6.36 4.02
N SER A 47 0.47 -5.23 3.49
CA SER A 47 0.89 -5.10 2.11
C SER A 47 1.99 -6.13 1.93
N THR A 48 1.58 -7.32 1.48
CA THR A 48 2.50 -8.38 1.10
C THR A 48 2.94 -7.98 -0.30
N SER A 49 3.60 -6.83 -0.41
CA SER A 49 4.43 -6.48 -1.53
C SER A 49 5.67 -7.37 -1.41
N ALA A 50 5.48 -8.67 -1.58
CA ALA A 50 6.52 -9.48 -2.19
C ALA A 50 6.72 -8.83 -3.56
N SER A 51 7.66 -7.88 -3.63
CA SER A 51 8.07 -7.24 -4.86
C SER A 51 8.48 -8.35 -5.81
N GLN A 52 7.58 -8.72 -6.71
CA GLN A 52 7.93 -9.57 -7.84
C GLN A 52 8.72 -8.65 -8.77
N TYR A 53 10.03 -8.60 -8.59
CA TYR A 53 10.92 -7.90 -9.51
C TYR A 53 10.66 -8.42 -10.92
N SER A 54 10.44 -7.50 -11.86
CA SER A 54 10.30 -7.85 -13.27
C SER A 54 11.58 -8.50 -13.79
N ALA A 55 11.47 -9.28 -14.87
CA ALA A 55 12.64 -9.89 -15.52
C ALA A 55 13.70 -8.84 -15.90
N PHE A 56 13.26 -7.65 -16.34
CA PHE A 56 14.15 -6.54 -16.65
C PHE A 56 14.95 -6.05 -15.44
N GLU A 57 14.31 -5.87 -14.28
CA GLU A 57 14.99 -5.42 -13.06
C GLU A 57 16.04 -6.43 -12.58
N LEU A 58 15.77 -7.72 -12.75
CA LEU A 58 16.73 -8.79 -12.44
C LEU A 58 17.94 -8.76 -13.37
N GLU A 59 17.72 -8.62 -14.68
CA GLU A 59 18.80 -8.52 -15.67
C GLU A 59 19.65 -7.27 -15.45
N LEU A 60 19.02 -6.13 -15.16
CA LEU A 60 19.71 -4.89 -14.86
C LEU A 60 20.55 -5.02 -13.58
N ASN A 61 20.00 -5.61 -12.52
CA ASN A 61 20.74 -5.85 -11.27
C ASN A 61 21.99 -6.72 -11.52
N GLN A 62 21.87 -7.77 -12.33
CA GLN A 62 23.00 -8.61 -12.72
C GLN A 62 24.07 -7.84 -13.48
N LEU A 63 23.67 -7.00 -14.45
CA LEU A 63 24.60 -6.17 -15.22
C LEU A 63 25.34 -5.19 -14.32
N ILE A 64 24.62 -4.50 -13.42
CA ILE A 64 25.22 -3.55 -12.47
C ILE A 64 26.26 -4.25 -11.59
N ARG A 65 25.92 -5.40 -11.00
CA ARG A 65 26.84 -6.16 -10.14
C ARG A 65 28.08 -6.63 -10.89
N LYS A 66 27.94 -6.98 -12.17
CA LYS A 66 29.05 -7.43 -13.02
C LYS A 66 29.99 -6.30 -13.43
N HIS A 67 29.45 -5.14 -13.79
CA HIS A 67 30.23 -4.04 -14.38
C HIS A 67 30.64 -2.95 -13.37
N PHE A 68 29.91 -2.82 -12.26
CA PHE A 68 30.12 -1.81 -11.23
C PHE A 68 30.23 -2.45 -9.83
N PRO A 69 31.17 -3.38 -9.59
CA PRO A 69 31.28 -4.07 -8.29
C PRO A 69 31.60 -3.12 -7.13
N HIS A 70 32.20 -1.96 -7.41
CA HIS A 70 32.49 -0.92 -6.41
C HIS A 70 31.23 -0.21 -5.87
N TRP A 71 30.05 -0.42 -6.49
CA TRP A 71 28.77 0.12 -5.99
C TRP A 71 28.15 -0.73 -4.88
N ASP A 72 28.66 -1.94 -4.66
CA ASP A 72 28.16 -2.87 -3.65
C ASP A 72 26.63 -3.13 -3.76
N ALA A 73 26.17 -3.25 -5.01
CA ALA A 73 24.75 -3.42 -5.31
C ALA A 73 24.24 -4.78 -4.82
N ARG A 74 23.19 -4.75 -3.98
CA ARG A 74 22.56 -5.94 -3.39
C ARG A 74 21.83 -6.78 -4.43
N ASP A 75 21.87 -8.10 -4.24
CA ASP A 75 21.09 -9.05 -5.03
C ASP A 75 19.60 -8.93 -4.71
N LEU A 76 18.79 -8.68 -5.74
CA LEU A 76 17.33 -8.63 -5.62
C LEU A 76 16.72 -10.01 -5.35
N LEU A 77 17.40 -11.11 -5.68
CA LEU A 77 16.94 -12.48 -5.41
C LEU A 77 17.42 -13.02 -4.06
N GLY A 78 18.03 -12.18 -3.21
CA GLY A 78 18.37 -12.54 -1.83
C GLY A 78 19.69 -13.29 -1.65
N GLY A 79 20.56 -13.32 -2.67
CA GLY A 79 21.95 -13.76 -2.52
C GLY A 79 22.79 -12.76 -1.72
N LYS A 80 23.46 -13.21 -0.67
CA LYS A 80 24.52 -12.45 0.03
C LYS A 80 25.60 -11.96 -0.94
#